data_AF-A0AAV5Q7E3-F1
#
_entry.id   AF-A0AAV5Q7E3-F1
#
_cell.length_a   1.000
_cell.length_b   1.000
_cell.length_c   1.000
_cell.angle_alpha   90.00
_cell.angle_beta   90.00
_cell.angle_gamma   90.00
#
_symmetry.space_group_name_H-M   'P 1'
#
loop_
_entity.id
_entity.type
_entity.pdbx_description
1 polymer ?
#
loop_
_entity_poly.entity_id
_entity_poly.type
_entity_poly.pdbx_seq_one_letter_code
_entity_poly.pdbx_strand_id
1 'polypeptide(L)'
;MSNNLKMLVLGRAITGIGSGGMQALSSICISDIVSSKERGLYQRYISISWQMGAISGGIIAGLFDAIWGWESAFWVQVPIVLISCLLVYNIFDLPVDQKIYG
;
A
#
# COMPACT_ATOMS: atom_id res chain seq x y z
N MET A 1 -15.65 22.58 13.91
CA MET A 1 -14.66 21.48 14.05
C MET A 1 -15.06 20.49 15.15
N SER A 2 -16.23 19.84 15.05
CA SER A 2 -16.63 18.73 15.95
C SER A 2 -17.10 17.48 15.19
N ASN A 3 -17.13 17.52 13.85
CA ASN A 3 -17.47 16.38 12.98
C ASN A 3 -16.25 15.65 12.37
N ASN A 4 -15.03 16.18 12.50
CA ASN A 4 -13.84 15.60 11.84
C ASN A 4 -13.28 14.36 12.53
N LEU A 5 -13.44 14.20 13.86
CA LEU A 5 -12.84 13.08 14.58
C LEU A 5 -13.50 11.74 14.23
N LYS A 6 -14.83 11.71 14.09
CA LYS A 6 -15.55 10.51 13.64
C LYS A 6 -15.16 10.12 12.22
N MET A 7 -15.07 11.09 11.31
CA MET A 7 -14.65 10.87 9.93
C MET A 7 -13.19 10.38 9.84
N LEU A 8 -12.30 10.95 10.66
CA LEU A 8 -10.91 10.51 10.76
C LEU A 8 -10.80 9.07 11.25
N VAL A 9 -11.56 8.70 12.29
CA VAL A 9 -11.59 7.32 12.82
C VAL A 9 -12.13 6.35 11.79
N LEU A 10 -13.23 6.69 11.11
CA LEU A 10 -13.78 5.86 10.02
C LEU A 10 -12.78 5.72 8.85
N GLY A 11 -12.14 6.81 8.44
CA GLY A 11 -11.09 6.78 7.41
C GLY A 11 -9.91 5.90 7.80
N ARG A 12 -9.49 5.94 9.07
CA ARG A 12 -8.44 5.07 9.60
C ARG A 12 -8.87 3.61 9.67
N ALA A 13 -10.13 3.32 10.01
CA ALA A 13 -10.66 1.97 9.97
C ALA A 13 -10.65 1.39 8.55
N ILE A 14 -11.15 2.15 7.56
CA ILE A 14 -11.20 1.73 6.16
C ILE A 14 -9.79 1.51 5.59
N THR A 15 -8.89 2.47 5.79
CA THR A 15 -7.50 2.37 5.30
C THR A 15 -6.72 1.26 5.99
N GLY A 16 -6.98 1.01 7.28
CA GLY A 16 -6.41 -0.10 8.02
C GLY A 16 -6.83 -1.47 7.46
N ILE A 17 -8.13 -1.64 7.17
CA ILE A 17 -8.66 -2.87 6.56
C ILE A 17 -8.04 -3.08 5.17
N GLY A 18 -8.02 -2.04 4.33
CA GLY A 18 -7.43 -2.13 2.99
C GLY A 18 -5.95 -2.50 3.01
N SER A 19 -5.15 -1.79 3.82
CA SER A 19 -3.71 -2.02 3.94
C SER A 19 -3.38 -3.42 4.49
N GLY A 20 -4.13 -3.90 5.49
CA GLY A 20 -3.93 -5.23 6.06
C GLY A 20 -4.19 -6.35 5.05
N GLY A 21 -5.30 -6.24 4.29
CA GLY A 21 -5.64 -7.21 3.24
C GLY A 21 -4.60 -7.24 2.12
N MET A 22 -4.15 -6.08 1.66
CA MET A 22 -3.12 -5.98 0.62
C MET A 22 -1.79 -6.59 1.08
N GLN A 23 -1.31 -6.25 2.28
CA GLN A 23 -0.04 -6.79 2.81
C GLN A 23 -0.08 -8.31 3.01
N ALA A 24 -1.22 -8.84 3.46
CA ALA A 24 -1.41 -10.28 3.60
C ALA A 24 -1.35 -10.98 2.23
N LEU A 25 -2.08 -10.47 1.24
CA LEU A 25 -2.10 -11.03 -0.11
C LEU A 25 -0.71 -10.99 -0.76
N SER A 26 0.00 -9.85 -0.65
CA SER A 26 1.37 -9.73 -1.16
C SER A 26 2.33 -10.73 -0.51
N SER A 27 2.22 -10.92 0.81
CA SER A 27 3.08 -11.87 1.53
C SER A 27 2.81 -13.33 1.13
N ILE A 28 1.54 -13.66 0.86
CA ILE A 28 1.14 -14.98 0.34
C ILE A 28 1.74 -15.21 -1.05
N CYS A 29 1.56 -14.27 -1.98
CA CYS A 29 2.10 -14.39 -3.34
C CYS A 29 3.63 -14.56 -3.34
N ILE A 30 4.35 -13.84 -2.48
CA ILE A 30 5.81 -13.97 -2.35
C ILE A 30 6.19 -15.33 -1.78
N SER A 31 5.42 -15.85 -0.82
CA SER A 31 5.64 -17.18 -0.25
C SER A 31 5.46 -18.31 -1.27
N ASP A 32 4.53 -18.14 -2.23
CA ASP A 32 4.27 -19.13 -3.28
C ASP A 32 5.37 -19.13 -4.36
N ILE A 33 5.99 -17.99 -4.63
CA ILE A 33 7.04 -17.84 -5.66
C ILE A 33 8.44 -18.15 -5.10
N VAL A 34 8.71 -17.83 -3.83
CA VAL A 34 10.07 -17.87 -3.24
C VAL A 34 10.29 -19.13 -2.40
N SER A 35 11.28 -19.93 -2.81
CA SER A 35 11.78 -21.10 -2.08
C SER A 35 12.33 -20.75 -0.68
N SER A 36 12.07 -21.61 0.31
CA SER A 36 12.32 -21.34 1.76
C SER A 36 13.74 -20.89 2.13
N LYS A 37 14.76 -21.16 1.29
CA LYS A 37 16.16 -20.79 1.55
C LYS A 37 16.48 -19.30 1.33
N GLU A 38 15.75 -18.62 0.45
CA GLU A 38 16.06 -17.23 0.07
C GLU A 38 15.11 -16.20 0.70
N ARG A 39 14.03 -16.64 1.35
CA ARG A 39 12.99 -15.78 1.94
C ARG A 39 13.55 -14.68 2.84
N GLY A 40 14.59 -14.98 3.62
CA GLY A 40 15.26 -13.99 4.49
C GLY A 40 15.97 -12.86 3.73
N LEU A 41 16.51 -13.13 2.55
CA LEU A 41 17.15 -12.12 1.70
C LEU A 41 16.10 -11.23 1.03
N TYR A 42 15.03 -11.83 0.48
CA TYR A 42 13.91 -11.11 -0.12
C TYR A 42 13.17 -10.23 0.89
N GLN A 43 12.94 -10.72 2.11
CA GLN A 43 12.30 -9.93 3.16
C GLN A 43 13.11 -8.67 3.51
N ARG A 44 14.45 -8.75 3.46
CA ARG A 44 15.33 -7.59 3.65
C ARG A 44 15.19 -6.58 2.51
N TYR A 45 15.16 -7.03 1.25
CA TYR A 45 14.94 -6.13 0.11
C TYR A 45 13.59 -5.42 0.16
N ILE A 46 12.51 -6.16 0.48
CA ILE A 46 11.16 -5.60 0.65
C ILE A 46 11.15 -4.55 1.77
N SER A 47 11.77 -4.87 2.91
CA SER A 47 11.86 -3.95 4.05
C SER A 47 12.61 -2.66 3.70
N ILE A 48 13.71 -2.76 2.94
CA ILE A 48 14.47 -1.58 2.49
C ILE A 48 13.64 -0.73 1.53
N SER A 49 12.95 -1.36 0.57
CA SER A 49 12.04 -0.65 -0.35
C SER A 49 10.93 0.10 0.40
N TRP A 50 10.29 -0.56 1.37
CA TRP A 50 9.26 0.05 2.18
C TRP A 50 9.77 1.25 2.98
N GLN A 51 10.95 1.12 3.60
CA GLN A 51 11.54 2.23 4.36
C GLN A 51 11.95 3.41 3.46
N MET A 52 12.48 3.16 2.26
CA MET A 52 12.76 4.23 1.31
C MET A 52 11.49 5.00 0.93
N GLY A 53 10.38 4.28 0.72
CA GLY A 53 9.06 4.89 0.48
C GLY A 53 8.53 5.66 1.69
N ALA A 54 8.71 5.14 2.90
CA ALA A 54 8.29 5.82 4.12
C ALA A 54 9.06 7.14 4.34
N ILE A 55 10.36 7.14 4.10
CA ILE A 55 11.22 8.33 4.22
C ILE A 55 10.81 9.38 3.18
N SER A 56 10.66 8.97 1.91
CA SER A 56 10.26 9.91 0.86
C SER A 56 8.86 10.49 1.11
N GLY A 57 7.91 9.65 1.55
CA GLY A 57 6.57 10.08 1.93
C GLY A 57 6.56 11.06 3.10
N GLY A 58 7.39 10.83 4.13
CA GLY A 58 7.52 11.73 5.28
C GLY A 58 8.08 13.11 4.91
N ILE A 59 9.09 13.15 4.04
CA ILE A 59 9.67 14.42 3.55
C ILE A 59 8.61 15.20 2.76
N ILE A 60 7.93 14.54 1.82
CA ILE A 60 6.86 15.15 1.03
C ILE A 60 5.75 15.66 1.96
N ALA A 61 5.24 14.82 2.86
CA ALA A 61 4.19 15.21 3.80
C ALA A 61 4.59 16.41 4.69
N GLY A 62 5.83 16.47 5.15
CA GLY A 62 6.34 17.60 5.94
C GLY A 62 6.44 18.91 5.14
N LEU A 63 6.84 18.84 3.87
CA LEU A 63 6.80 20.01 2.97
C LEU A 63 5.37 20.49 2.72
N PHE A 64 4.42 19.56 2.52
CA PHE A 64 3.02 19.89 2.31
C PHE A 64 2.35 20.49 3.55
N ASP A 65 2.67 19.97 4.75
CA ASP A 65 2.18 20.52 6.03
C ASP A 65 2.61 21.98 6.23
N ALA A 66 3.84 22.32 5.88
CA ALA A 66 4.37 23.69 6.02
C ALA A 66 3.67 24.72 5.10
N ILE A 67 3.08 24.31 3.98
CA ILE A 67 2.51 25.23 2.98
C ILE A 67 0.98 25.23 3.05
N TRP A 68 0.34 24.05 3.10
CA TRP A 68 -1.12 23.87 2.98
C TRP A 68 -1.77 23.26 4.23
N GLY A 69 -0.99 22.96 5.27
CA GLY A 69 -1.45 22.36 6.51
C GLY A 69 -1.64 20.84 6.44
N TRP A 70 -1.80 20.21 7.61
CA TRP A 70 -1.76 18.75 7.80
C TRP A 70 -2.82 17.96 7.01
N GLU A 71 -3.96 18.58 6.68
CA GLU A 71 -5.04 17.92 5.93
C GLU A 71 -4.64 17.59 4.48
N SER A 72 -3.70 18.34 3.91
CA SER A 72 -3.17 18.12 2.56
C SER A 72 -2.52 16.74 2.39
N ALA A 73 -2.02 16.13 3.47
CA ALA A 73 -1.47 14.77 3.45
C ALA A 73 -2.51 13.70 3.03
N PHE A 74 -3.79 13.92 3.34
CA PHE A 74 -4.87 13.02 2.93
C PHE A 74 -5.22 13.20 1.45
N TRP A 75 -5.23 14.45 0.99
CA TRP A 75 -5.53 14.78 -0.41
C TRP A 75 -4.49 14.24 -1.38
N VAL A 76 -3.21 14.16 -0.98
CA VAL A 76 -2.16 13.55 -1.82
C VAL A 76 -2.32 12.04 -1.95
N GLN A 77 -2.83 11.37 -0.92
CA GLN A 77 -2.99 9.91 -0.92
C GLN A 77 -4.14 9.44 -1.83
N VAL A 78 -5.24 10.19 -1.89
CA VAL A 78 -6.43 9.86 -2.70
C VAL A 78 -6.13 9.63 -4.20
N PRO A 79 -5.45 10.54 -4.93
CA PRO A 79 -5.16 10.33 -6.35
C PRO A 79 -4.21 9.15 -6.58
N ILE A 80 -3.27 8.89 -5.67
CA ILE A 80 -2.36 7.75 -5.75
C ILE A 80 -3.12 6.43 -5.65
N VAL A 81 -4.06 6.34 -4.71
CA VAL A 81 -4.92 5.16 -4.55
C VAL A 81 -5.82 4.98 -5.77
N LEU A 82 -6.38 6.07 -6.30
CA LEU A 82 -7.26 6.02 -7.46
C LEU A 82 -6.52 5.59 -8.73
N ILE A 83 -5.32 6.10 -8.97
CA ILE A 83 -4.44 5.66 -10.06
C ILE A 83 -4.09 4.18 -9.88
N SER A 84 -3.72 3.75 -8.67
CA SER A 84 -3.40 2.34 -8.40
C SER A 84 -4.60 1.44 -8.66
N CYS A 85 -5.80 1.85 -8.25
CA CYS A 85 -7.04 1.12 -8.49
C CYS A 85 -7.37 1.01 -9.99
N LEU A 86 -7.21 2.10 -10.74
CA LEU A 86 -7.37 2.11 -12.20
C LEU A 86 -6.35 1.22 -12.90
N LEU A 87 -5.09 1.28 -12.48
CA LEU A 87 -4.03 0.44 -13.05
C LEU A 87 -4.33 -1.03 -12.82
N VAL A 88 -4.68 -1.41 -11.58
CA VAL A 88 -5.10 -2.77 -11.28
C VAL A 88 -6.29 -3.14 -12.16
N TYR A 89 -7.37 -2.36 -12.18
CA TYR A 89 -8.56 -2.66 -12.98
C TYR A 89 -8.27 -2.89 -14.48
N ASN A 90 -7.36 -2.12 -15.08
CA ASN A 90 -7.01 -2.24 -16.50
C ASN A 90 -5.98 -3.36 -16.80
N ILE A 91 -5.14 -3.74 -15.83
CA ILE A 91 -4.08 -4.75 -16.00
C ILE A 91 -4.50 -6.12 -15.48
N PHE A 92 -5.58 -6.21 -14.70
CA PHE A 92 -6.07 -7.46 -14.11
C PHE A 92 -6.83 -8.34 -15.12
N ASP A 93 -6.28 -8.54 -16.32
CA ASP A 93 -6.57 -9.70 -17.14
C ASP A 93 -5.67 -10.84 -16.66
N LEU A 94 -6.17 -11.62 -15.70
CA LEU A 94 -5.52 -12.88 -15.29
C LEU A 94 -5.93 -13.98 -16.29
N PRO A 95 -5.06 -14.44 -17.20
CA PRO A 95 -5.12 -15.82 -17.63
C PRO A 95 -4.70 -16.66 -16.42
N VAL A 96 -5.68 -17.23 -15.72
CA VAL A 96 -5.44 -18.28 -14.72
C VAL A 96 -4.85 -19.47 -15.48
N ASP A 97 -3.52 -19.56 -15.60
CA ASP A 97 -2.88 -20.75 -16.13
C ASP A 97 -2.99 -21.87 -15.08
N GLN A 98 -3.98 -22.73 -15.28
CA GLN A 98 -4.34 -23.86 -14.41
C GLN A 98 -3.33 -25.03 -14.44
N LYS A 99 -2.15 -24.88 -15.06
CA LYS A 99 -1.30 -26.06 -15.42
C LYS A 99 -0.39 -26.64 -14.33
N ILE A 100 -0.49 -26.24 -13.06
CA ILE A 100 0.42 -26.76 -12.01
C ILE A 100 -0.26 -27.82 -11.10
N TYR A 101 -1.46 -28.29 -11.45
CA TYR A 101 -2.16 -29.40 -10.75
C TYR A 101 -2.51 -30.58 -11.67
N GLY A 102 -1.59 -30.99 -12.54
CA GLY A 102 -1.70 -32.21 -13.37
C GLY A 102 -0.47 -33.08 -13.25
#